data_AF-A0A6G1WJ68-F1
#
_entry.id   AF-A0A6G1WJ68-F1
#
_cell.length_a   1.000
_cell.length_b   1.000
_cell.length_c   1.000
_cell.angle_alpha   90.00
_cell.angle_beta   90.00
_cell.angle_gamma   90.00
#
_symmetry.space_group_name_H-M   'P 1'
#
loop_
_entity.id
_entity.type
_entity.pdbx_description
1 polymer ?
#
loop_
_entity_poly.entity_id
_entity_poly.type
_entity_poly.pdbx_seq_one_letter_code
_entity_poly.pdbx_strand_id
1 'polypeptide(L)' 'MITLQEKAACAARALKERRFVYPRLVREERMAKEVAEREIAIMEAIVEDYRRQMERSEVRDPAQGGLPL' A
#
# COMPACT_ATOMS: atom_id res chain seq x y z
N MET A 1 17.57 -1.06 6.40
CA MET A 1 16.19 -1.32 6.90
C MET A 1 15.23 -0.55 6.00
N ILE A 2 14.13 -1.14 5.53
CA ILE A 2 13.12 -0.45 4.71
C ILE A 2 12.02 0.09 5.62
N THR A 3 11.74 1.38 5.53
CA THR A 3 10.76 2.10 6.35
C THR A 3 9.32 1.86 5.91
N LEU A 4 8.36 2.15 6.80
CA LEU A 4 6.92 2.10 6.47
C LEU A 4 6.56 3.09 5.35
N GLN A 5 7.17 4.29 5.36
CA GLN A 5 6.94 5.30 4.32
C GLN A 5 7.41 4.82 2.94
N GLU A 6 8.58 4.17 2.86
CA GLU A 6 9.08 3.60 1.61
C GLU A 6 8.17 2.48 1.08
N LYS A 7 7.65 1.62 1.98
CA LYS A 7 6.68 0.58 1.62
C LYS A 7 5.37 1.18 1.11
N ALA A 8 4.84 2.19 1.80
CA ALA A 8 3.61 2.89 1.42
C ALA A 8 3.75 3.55 0.03
N ALA A 9 4.85 4.25 -0.21
CA ALA A 9 5.14 4.89 -1.50
C ALA A 9 5.28 3.85 -2.63
N CYS A 10 5.93 2.72 -2.35
CA CYS A 10 6.06 1.63 -3.31
C CYS A 10 4.69 1.02 -3.68
N ALA A 11 3.87 0.69 -2.69
CA ALA A 11 2.54 0.14 -2.89
C ALA A 11 1.62 1.09 -3.67
N ALA A 12 1.68 2.40 -3.37
CA ALA A 12 0.89 3.41 -4.07
C ALA A 12 1.28 3.54 -5.56
N ARG A 13 2.57 3.45 -5.89
CA ARG A 13 3.03 3.41 -7.29
C ARG A 13 2.52 2.15 -8.00
N ALA A 14 2.66 0.99 -7.38
CA ALA A 14 2.16 -0.27 -7.94
C ALA A 14 0.63 -0.21 -8.19
N LEU A 15 -0.14 0.36 -7.26
CA LEU A 15 -1.58 0.57 -7.45
C LEU A 15 -1.87 1.43 -8.69
N LYS A 16 -1.15 2.55 -8.84
CA LYS A 16 -1.29 3.44 -10.01
C LYS A 16 -0.96 2.72 -11.31
N GLU A 17 0.13 1.96 -11.33
CA GLU A 17 0.54 1.16 -12.49
C GLU A 17 -0.52 0.13 -12.85
N ARG A 18 -1.05 -0.62 -11.88
CA ARG A 18 -2.11 -1.62 -12.13
C ARG A 18 -3.37 -0.98 -12.69
N ARG A 19 -3.84 0.12 -12.10
CA ARG A 19 -5.00 0.88 -12.61
C ARG A 19 -4.79 1.40 -14.03
N PHE A 20 -3.54 1.62 -14.47
CA PHE A 20 -3.23 2.07 -15.83
C PHE A 20 -3.03 0.91 -16.82
N VAL A 21 -2.28 -0.13 -16.43
CA VAL A 21 -1.86 -1.23 -17.32
C VAL A 21 -2.94 -2.29 -17.46
N TYR A 22 -3.62 -2.65 -16.37
CA TYR A 22 -4.54 -3.79 -16.37
C TYR A 22 -5.74 -3.60 -17.30
N PRO A 23 -6.37 -2.41 -17.41
CA PRO A 23 -7.46 -2.20 -18.36
C PRO A 23 -7.06 -2.51 -19.82
N ARG A 24 -5.80 -2.21 -20.19
CA ARG A 24 -5.27 -2.57 -21.51
C ARG A 24 -5.09 -4.07 -21.65
N LEU A 25 -4.54 -4.75 -20.64
CA LEU A 25 -4.36 -6.20 -20.66
C LEU A 25 -5.69 -6.96 -20.71
N VAL A 26 -6.72 -6.46 -20.02
CA VAL A 26 -8.08 -7.01 -20.08
C VAL A 26 -8.67 -6.84 -21.47
N ARG A 27 -8.53 -5.66 -22.09
CA ARG A 27 -9.00 -5.40 -23.46
C ARG A 27 -8.28 -6.27 -24.50
N GLU A 28 -7.00 -6.55 -24.29
CA GLU A 28 -6.18 -7.43 -25.14
C GLU A 28 -6.40 -8.93 -24.83
N GLU A 29 -7.33 -9.28 -23.92
CA GLU A 29 -7.59 -10.66 -23.47
C GLU A 29 -6.37 -11.38 -22.86
N ARG A 30 -5.38 -10.61 -22.42
CA ARG A 30 -4.15 -11.11 -21.78
C ARG A 30 -4.28 -11.26 -20.26
N MET A 31 -5.41 -10.83 -19.71
CA MET A 31 -5.75 -10.90 -18.29
C MET A 31 -7.28 -10.94 -18.14
N ALA A 32 -7.80 -11.81 -17.27
CA ALA A 32 -9.22 -11.81 -16.95
C ALA A 32 -9.60 -10.56 -16.14
N LYS A 33 -10.78 -10.00 -16.42
CA LYS A 33 -11.28 -8.78 -15.76
C LYS A 33 -11.37 -8.95 -14.24
N GLU A 34 -11.88 -10.10 -13.81
CA GLU A 34 -12.08 -10.43 -12.39
C GLU A 34 -10.75 -10.52 -11.63
N VAL A 35 -9.70 -11.00 -12.32
CA VAL A 35 -8.33 -11.04 -11.77
C VAL A 35 -7.79 -9.63 -11.62
N ALA A 36 -7.93 -8.79 -12.65
CA ALA A 36 -7.48 -7.40 -12.61
C ALA A 36 -8.15 -6.63 -11.45
N GLU A 37 -9.48 -6.75 -11.33
CA GLU A 37 -10.26 -6.09 -10.27
C GLU A 37 -9.84 -6.58 -8.89
N ARG A 38 -9.68 -7.90 -8.72
CA ARG A 38 -9.24 -8.49 -7.44
C ARG A 38 -7.86 -8.00 -7.03
N GLU A 39 -6.90 -7.98 -7.96
CA GLU A 39 -5.53 -7.55 -7.66
C GLU A 39 -5.42 -6.05 -7.38
N ILE A 40 -6.26 -5.23 -8.02
CA ILE A 40 -6.39 -3.80 -7.70
C ILE A 40 -6.94 -3.64 -6.29
N ALA A 41 -8.03 -4.33 -5.94
CA ALA A 41 -8.63 -4.26 -4.61
C ALA A 41 -7.67 -4.71 -3.50
N ILE A 42 -6.90 -5.78 -3.73
CA ILE A 42 -5.86 -6.23 -2.79
C ILE A 42 -4.79 -5.14 -2.59
N MET A 43 -4.35 -4.49 -3.66
CA MET A 43 -3.32 -3.45 -3.55
C MET A 43 -3.85 -2.18 -2.88
N GLU A 44 -5.11 -1.82 -3.10
CA GLU A 44 -5.78 -0.75 -2.37
C GLU A 44 -5.78 -1.02 -0.86
N ALA A 45 -6.13 -2.26 -0.46
CA ALA A 45 -6.08 -2.67 0.94
C ALA A 45 -4.66 -2.56 1.52
N ILE A 46 -3.63 -2.99 0.78
CA ILE A 46 -2.23 -2.88 1.23
C ILE A 46 -1.81 -1.42 1.43
N VAL A 47 -2.18 -0.53 0.50
CA VAL A 47 -1.88 0.91 0.62
C VAL A 47 -2.55 1.49 1.87
N GLU A 48 -3.80 1.13 2.11
CA GLU A 48 -4.57 1.56 3.27
C GLU A 48 -3.98 1.03 4.58
N ASP A 49 -3.57 -0.23 4.62
CA ASP A 49 -2.93 -0.84 5.79
C ASP A 49 -1.63 -0.11 6.17
N TYR A 50 -0.84 0.33 5.18
CA TYR A 50 0.37 1.11 5.47
C TYR A 50 0.04 2.52 5.98
N ARG A 51 -0.98 3.18 5.43
CA ARG A 51 -1.44 4.48 5.94
C ARG A 51 -1.86 4.38 7.41
N ARG A 52 -2.69 3.39 7.74
CA ARG A 52 -3.12 3.13 9.13
C ARG A 52 -1.96 2.77 10.06
N GLN A 53 -0.94 2.06 9.56
CA GLN A 53 0.26 1.77 10.34
C GLN A 53 1.11 3.02 10.59
N MET A 54 1.22 3.93 9.62
CA MET A 54 1.90 5.21 9.80
C MET A 54 1.18 6.06 10.84
N GLU A 55 -0.14 6.22 10.72
CA GLU A 55 -0.96 6.93 11.71
C GLU A 55 -0.81 6.32 13.11
N ARG A 56 -0.86 4.99 13.24
CA ARG A 56 -0.67 4.29 14.52
C ARG A 56 0.76 4.46 15.08
N SER A 57 1.75 4.55 14.20
CA SER A 57 3.14 4.78 14.60
C SER A 57 3.36 6.22 15.07
N GLU A 58 2.64 7.19 14.48
CA GLU A 58 2.62 8.58 14.92
C GLU A 58 1.83 8.78 16.23
N VAL A 59 0.83 7.92 16.52
CA VAL A 59 0.07 7.91 17.79
C VAL A 59 0.88 7.28 18.95
N ARG A 60 2.04 6.66 18.69
CA ARG A 60 2.99 6.24 19.72
C ARG A 60 4.03 7.34 20.00
N ASP A 61 3.56 8.51 20.38
CA ASP A 61 4.34 9.45 21.18
C ASP A 61 3.44 10.14 22.22
N PRO A 62 3.45 9.61 23.45
CA PRO A 62 3.47 10.47 24.62
C PRO A 62 4.63 10.04 25.51
N ALA A 63 5.70 10.85 25.48
CA ALA A 63 6.88 10.74 26.32
C ALA A 63 7.80 9.56 25.96
N GLN A 64 8.91 9.90 25.31
CA GLN A 64 10.20 9.28 25.60
C GLN A 64 10.49 9.45 27.11
N GLY A 65 9.86 8.60 27.93
CA GLY A 65 10.22 8.38 29.32
C GLY A 65 11.56 7.66 29.35
N GLY A 66 12.63 8.45 29.32
CA GLY A 66 13.92 7.98 29.82
C GLY A 66 13.73 7.57 31.27
N LEU A 67 13.84 6.28 31.57
CA LEU A 67 14.09 5.88 32.94
C LEU A 67 15.54 6.27 33.27
N PRO A 68 15.79 7.02 34.35
CA PRO A 68 17.13 7.10 34.90
C PRO A 68 17.52 5.72 35.45
N LEU A 69 18.82 5.45 35.40
CA LEU A 69 19.49 4.27 35.95
C LEU A 69 19.15 4.03 37.42
#